data_AF-A0A1G7FFI3-F1
#
_entry.id   AF-A0A1G7FFI3-F1
#
_cell.length_a   1.000
_cell.length_b   1.000
_cell.length_c   1.000
_cell.angle_alpha   90.00
_cell.angle_beta   90.00
_cell.angle_gamma   90.00
#
_symmetry.space_group_name_H-M   'P 1'
#
loop_
_entity.id
_entity.type
_entity.pdbx_description
1 polymer ?
#
loop_
_entity_poly.entity_id
_entity_poly.type
_entity_poly.pdbx_seq_one_letter_code
_entity_poly.pdbx_strand_id
1 'polypeptide(L)'
;MEETKTSTKKKLPIINAHSHVFTSKHVPPYLARTFLPFPLYCFIHLGKIVAFYKWYESVENIKYKGWYQQISRWITKISLTIWRNPILNFIRNLLSYWLILLAFYFLFDWIKHISNTNFPDDTILVIYIEKLRVFLREYHLFPEALGLFWKITVITFILLFVKTGRNFIFFIFKKLFTFFKVLPGKHTQELLKRYLLIAKYSKYQSQINIFSKMKDQYPPGSGFVLLAMDMKYMGAGSVKELYADQLKGLLQIKDSPTFKKQKNKIYPFIAIDPRRIREDVSEKRNDGSALFRYKVVEGKVVLEDCLVKTYIEDNHFSGFKIYPALGFYPFDKELLPLWKYAQQYNIPITTHCIKGTIFYRGKKDKTWDEHPVFRDEDEKKQLFLPQLKNIDFQFNFTHPLNYLCLLEEVLLRRLLTTFNDTDLFDLFGYTNENTPLQHPLTNLKINLAHYGGEEHWERFLESDRYNYSNQVVKKPGFGITLFDVAKDGNKSVKEIRLAKLWKYVDWYSIISTMMMQYPNVYADISYILHNASIFPLLKETLHKRNKQLPKRVLYGTDFYVVRNHNSEKSLFSASNAGLTEAEFDLIARTNTHEFLKNTLPK
;
A
#
# COMPACT_ATOMS: atom_id res chain seq x y z
N MET A 1 13.60 -41.17 -37.46
CA MET A 1 13.94 -39.87 -36.85
C MET A 1 13.84 -40.04 -35.35
N GLU A 2 14.97 -40.26 -34.68
CA GLU A 2 15.05 -40.27 -33.22
C GLU A 2 14.74 -38.88 -32.69
N GLU A 3 13.65 -38.76 -31.94
CA GLU A 3 13.41 -37.60 -31.08
C GLU A 3 14.51 -37.58 -30.01
N THR A 4 15.46 -36.67 -30.20
CA THR A 4 16.43 -36.28 -29.19
C THR A 4 15.67 -35.74 -27.99
N LYS A 5 15.46 -36.60 -26.98
CA LYS A 5 15.05 -36.20 -25.63
C LYS A 5 16.14 -35.31 -25.04
N THR A 6 16.08 -34.02 -25.36
CA THR A 6 16.80 -33.00 -24.61
C THR A 6 16.27 -33.03 -23.18
N SER A 7 17.10 -33.51 -22.26
CA SER A 7 16.90 -33.41 -20.82
C SER A 7 16.66 -31.94 -20.47
N THR A 8 15.40 -31.50 -20.45
CA THR A 8 15.01 -30.16 -20.06
C THR A 8 15.33 -29.99 -18.58
N LYS A 9 16.43 -29.29 -18.31
CA LYS A 9 16.90 -28.97 -16.96
C LYS A 9 15.72 -28.36 -16.18
N LYS A 10 15.28 -29.03 -15.11
CA LYS A 10 14.09 -28.63 -14.35
C LYS A 10 14.24 -27.20 -13.83
N LYS A 11 13.41 -26.27 -14.32
CA LYS A 11 13.41 -24.86 -13.90
C LYS A 11 13.10 -24.74 -12.40
N LEU A 12 13.76 -23.80 -11.72
CA LEU A 12 13.40 -23.38 -10.36
C LEU A 12 11.94 -22.89 -10.32
N PRO A 13 11.20 -23.00 -9.20
CA PRO A 13 9.81 -22.52 -9.14
C PRO A 13 9.73 -21.00 -9.31
N ILE A 14 8.63 -20.50 -9.88
CA ILE A 14 8.29 -19.07 -9.86
C ILE A 14 8.04 -18.69 -8.40
N ILE A 15 8.60 -17.58 -7.94
CA ILE A 15 8.41 -17.05 -6.60
C ILE A 15 7.93 -15.61 -6.72
N ASN A 16 6.75 -15.33 -6.18
CA ASN A 16 6.33 -13.96 -5.91
C ASN A 16 6.96 -13.51 -4.59
N ALA A 17 7.90 -12.57 -4.64
CA ALA A 17 8.67 -12.10 -3.49
C ALA A 17 7.96 -11.05 -2.63
N HIS A 18 6.76 -10.62 -3.01
CA HIS A 18 6.04 -9.57 -2.29
C HIS A 18 4.54 -9.78 -2.35
N SER A 19 3.97 -10.31 -1.27
CA SER A 19 2.53 -10.51 -1.12
C SER A 19 2.09 -10.33 0.32
N HIS A 20 0.87 -9.85 0.49
CA HIS A 20 0.17 -9.61 1.75
C HIS A 20 -1.14 -10.39 1.79
N VAL A 21 -1.41 -10.99 2.94
CA VAL A 21 -2.63 -11.78 3.19
C VAL A 21 -3.37 -11.32 4.45
N PHE A 22 -3.03 -10.14 4.98
CA PHE A 22 -3.68 -9.59 6.17
C PHE A 22 -5.18 -9.34 5.93
N THR A 23 -5.98 -9.33 7.00
CA THR A 23 -7.43 -9.11 6.90
C THR A 23 -7.80 -7.73 7.46
N SER A 24 -9.07 -7.34 7.34
CA SER A 24 -9.57 -6.12 7.98
C SER A 24 -9.44 -6.13 9.51
N LYS A 25 -9.22 -7.29 10.14
CA LYS A 25 -8.97 -7.38 11.60
C LYS A 25 -7.57 -6.91 11.99
N HIS A 26 -6.62 -6.94 11.05
CA HIS A 26 -5.24 -6.49 11.22
C HIS A 26 -5.05 -5.00 10.93
N VAL A 27 -6.10 -4.30 10.47
CA VAL A 27 -6.06 -2.89 10.07
C VAL A 27 -6.79 -2.04 11.12
N PRO A 28 -6.20 -0.92 11.58
CA PRO A 28 -6.88 0.00 12.48
C PRO A 28 -8.17 0.60 11.89
N PRO A 29 -9.16 0.94 12.73
CA PRO A 29 -10.48 1.34 12.25
C PRO A 29 -10.58 2.76 11.67
N TYR A 30 -9.68 3.69 12.05
CA TYR A 30 -9.80 5.12 11.76
C TYR A 30 -8.81 5.62 10.70
N LEU A 31 -8.80 5.01 9.51
CA LEU A 31 -7.92 5.44 8.41
C LEU A 31 -8.23 6.87 7.91
N ALA A 32 -9.43 7.38 8.18
CA ALA A 32 -9.88 8.70 7.78
C ALA A 32 -9.34 9.84 8.66
N ARG A 33 -8.65 9.53 9.78
CA ARG A 33 -8.11 10.52 10.74
C ARG A 33 -7.21 11.59 10.11
N THR A 34 -6.56 11.27 8.98
CA THR A 34 -5.71 12.24 8.25
C THR A 34 -6.50 13.29 7.47
N PHE A 35 -7.76 13.01 7.13
CA PHE A 35 -8.54 13.85 6.22
C PHE A 35 -9.73 14.52 6.88
N LEU A 36 -10.22 13.97 7.99
CA LEU A 36 -11.37 14.49 8.72
C LEU A 36 -10.99 14.80 10.17
N PRO A 37 -11.36 15.97 10.71
CA PRO A 37 -11.12 16.30 12.10
C PRO A 37 -11.99 15.46 13.04
N PHE A 38 -11.64 15.45 14.33
CA PHE A 38 -12.53 14.93 15.36
C PHE A 38 -13.78 15.82 15.47
N PRO A 39 -15.00 15.26 15.63
CA PRO A 39 -15.36 13.84 15.72
C PRO A 39 -15.73 13.18 14.37
N LEU A 40 -15.60 13.90 13.24
CA LEU A 40 -16.11 13.47 11.93
C LEU A 40 -15.52 12.14 11.44
N TYR A 41 -14.21 11.89 11.66
CA TYR A 41 -13.59 10.64 11.21
C TYR A 41 -14.14 9.40 11.95
N CYS A 42 -14.71 9.56 13.14
CA CYS A 42 -15.30 8.45 13.90
C CYS A 42 -16.54 7.85 13.22
N PHE A 43 -17.22 8.64 12.37
CA PHE A 43 -18.35 8.14 11.56
C PHE A 43 -17.87 7.26 10.39
N ILE A 44 -16.63 7.44 9.91
CA ILE A 44 -16.01 6.65 8.84
C ILE A 44 -15.17 5.51 9.45
N HIS A 45 -15.81 4.66 10.24
CA HIS A 45 -15.18 3.51 10.89
C HIS A 45 -15.10 2.31 9.93
N LEU A 46 -13.92 1.71 9.75
CA LEU A 46 -13.70 0.59 8.83
C LEU A 46 -14.71 -0.55 9.01
N GLY A 47 -14.96 -0.97 10.25
CA GLY A 47 -15.94 -2.02 10.57
C GLY A 47 -17.37 -1.72 10.09
N LYS A 48 -17.82 -0.45 10.16
CA LYS A 48 -19.15 -0.05 9.69
C LYS A 48 -19.23 -0.10 8.16
N ILE A 49 -18.17 0.34 7.47
CA ILE A 49 -18.08 0.27 6.01
C ILE A 49 -18.04 -1.18 5.53
N VAL A 50 -17.27 -2.03 6.20
CA VAL A 50 -17.24 -3.47 5.93
C VAL A 50 -18.63 -4.09 6.10
N ALA A 51 -19.34 -3.77 7.18
CA ALA A 51 -20.70 -4.27 7.42
C ALA A 51 -21.67 -3.80 6.34
N PHE A 52 -21.65 -2.51 5.99
CA PHE A 52 -22.46 -1.95 4.92
C PHE A 52 -22.18 -2.61 3.57
N TYR A 53 -20.91 -2.82 3.23
CA TYR A 53 -20.53 -3.47 1.98
C TYR A 53 -21.02 -4.93 1.91
N LYS A 54 -20.92 -5.68 3.02
CA LYS A 54 -21.47 -7.05 3.10
C LYS A 54 -22.98 -7.07 2.93
N TRP A 55 -23.69 -6.11 3.52
CA TRP A 55 -25.13 -5.95 3.33
C TRP A 55 -25.47 -5.61 1.86
N TYR A 56 -24.79 -4.61 1.28
CA TYR A 56 -24.99 -4.21 -0.12
C TYR A 56 -24.79 -5.37 -1.08
N GLU A 57 -23.73 -6.17 -0.90
CA GLU A 57 -23.49 -7.34 -1.72
C GLU A 57 -24.55 -8.42 -1.50
N SER A 58 -25.01 -8.65 -0.26
CA SER A 58 -26.12 -9.56 0.02
C SER A 58 -27.37 -9.15 -0.75
N VAL A 59 -27.65 -7.85 -0.86
CA VAL A 59 -28.74 -7.30 -1.68
C VAL A 59 -28.46 -7.49 -3.16
N GLU A 60 -27.23 -7.23 -3.63
CA GLU A 60 -26.86 -7.44 -5.03
C GLU A 60 -27.00 -8.91 -5.44
N ASN A 61 -26.66 -9.85 -4.55
CA ASN A 61 -26.77 -11.28 -4.80
C ASN A 61 -28.22 -11.77 -4.91
N ILE A 62 -29.20 -10.98 -4.47
CA ILE A 62 -30.62 -11.26 -4.74
C ILE A 62 -30.88 -11.38 -6.24
N LYS A 63 -30.12 -10.65 -7.08
CA LYS A 63 -30.29 -10.68 -8.54
C LYS A 63 -30.07 -12.06 -9.17
N TYR A 64 -29.31 -12.92 -8.49
CA TYR A 64 -29.02 -14.29 -8.92
C TYR A 64 -30.05 -15.31 -8.43
N LYS A 65 -30.99 -14.93 -7.56
CA LYS A 65 -32.04 -15.83 -7.07
C LYS A 65 -33.11 -16.04 -8.15
N GLY A 66 -33.59 -17.27 -8.28
CA GLY A 66 -34.56 -17.65 -9.33
C GLY A 66 -35.83 -16.81 -9.33
N TRP A 67 -36.40 -16.52 -8.15
CA TRP A 67 -37.59 -15.67 -8.03
C TRP A 67 -37.35 -14.23 -8.52
N TYR A 68 -36.19 -13.65 -8.23
CA TYR A 68 -35.85 -12.30 -8.71
C TYR A 68 -35.71 -12.29 -10.23
N GLN A 69 -35.08 -13.32 -10.80
CA GLN A 69 -34.97 -13.46 -12.25
C GLN A 69 -36.35 -13.57 -12.92
N GLN A 70 -37.31 -14.26 -12.29
CA GLN A 70 -38.69 -14.35 -12.77
C GLN A 70 -39.41 -13.00 -12.72
N ILE A 71 -39.33 -12.29 -11.60
CA ILE A 71 -39.91 -10.93 -11.46
C ILE A 71 -39.26 -9.97 -12.47
N SER A 72 -37.93 -9.99 -12.58
CA SER A 72 -37.18 -9.17 -13.54
C SER A 72 -37.60 -9.44 -14.99
N ARG A 73 -37.77 -10.72 -15.36
CA ARG A 73 -38.31 -11.11 -16.67
C ARG A 73 -39.73 -10.59 -16.88
N TRP A 74 -40.59 -10.69 -15.86
CA TRP A 74 -41.97 -10.21 -15.94
C TRP A 74 -42.04 -8.68 -16.09
N ILE A 75 -41.29 -7.93 -15.28
CA ILE A 75 -41.16 -6.47 -15.39
C ILE A 75 -40.61 -6.07 -16.75
N THR A 76 -39.61 -6.80 -17.26
CA THR A 76 -39.03 -6.54 -18.58
C THR A 76 -40.05 -6.79 -19.69
N LYS A 77 -40.84 -7.87 -19.61
CA LYS A 77 -41.94 -8.11 -20.56
C LYS A 77 -42.96 -6.97 -20.54
N ILE A 78 -43.40 -6.52 -19.37
CA ILE A 78 -44.31 -5.37 -19.24
C ILE A 78 -43.69 -4.11 -19.84
N SER A 79 -42.43 -3.84 -19.51
CA SER A 79 -41.71 -2.66 -20.02
C SER A 79 -41.59 -2.68 -21.54
N LEU A 80 -41.33 -3.85 -22.12
CA LEU A 80 -41.30 -4.06 -23.57
C LEU A 80 -42.67 -3.84 -24.20
N THR A 81 -43.75 -4.33 -23.59
CA THR A 81 -45.12 -4.11 -24.05
C THR A 81 -45.48 -2.63 -24.04
N ILE A 82 -45.17 -1.92 -22.95
CA ILE A 82 -45.43 -0.47 -22.82
C ILE A 82 -44.61 0.31 -23.85
N TRP A 83 -43.34 -0.05 -24.07
CA TRP A 83 -42.48 0.68 -25.00
C TRP A 83 -42.84 0.45 -26.47
N ARG A 84 -43.29 -0.77 -26.83
CA ARG A 84 -43.72 -1.11 -28.20
C ARG A 84 -45.06 -0.49 -28.58
N ASN A 85 -45.92 -0.18 -27.61
CA ASN A 85 -47.19 0.49 -27.86
C ASN A 85 -47.01 2.01 -27.75
N PRO A 86 -47.21 2.79 -28.83
CA PRO A 86 -46.95 4.23 -28.84
C PRO A 86 -47.84 4.99 -27.83
N ILE A 87 -49.08 4.55 -27.61
CA ILE A 87 -50.03 5.17 -26.68
C ILE A 87 -49.57 4.92 -25.23
N LEU A 88 -49.26 3.67 -24.88
CA LEU A 88 -48.78 3.34 -23.53
C LEU A 88 -47.43 3.99 -23.23
N ASN A 89 -46.54 4.07 -24.21
CA ASN A 89 -45.26 4.76 -24.10
C ASN A 89 -45.45 6.27 -23.84
N PHE A 90 -46.40 6.90 -24.54
CA PHE A 90 -46.77 8.30 -24.32
C PHE A 90 -47.33 8.53 -22.91
N ILE A 91 -48.30 7.72 -22.48
CA ILE A 91 -48.89 7.80 -21.13
C ILE A 91 -47.83 7.62 -20.05
N ARG A 92 -46.95 6.62 -20.19
CA ARG A 92 -45.84 6.38 -19.24
C ARG A 92 -44.93 7.59 -19.14
N ASN A 93 -44.56 8.20 -20.28
CA ASN A 93 -43.67 9.35 -20.29
C ASN A 93 -44.35 10.56 -19.64
N LEU A 94 -45.61 10.83 -19.96
CA LEU A 94 -46.40 11.91 -19.36
C LEU A 94 -46.47 11.77 -17.83
N LEU A 95 -46.82 10.57 -17.33
CA LEU A 95 -46.86 10.26 -15.90
C LEU A 95 -45.47 10.40 -15.25
N SER A 96 -44.42 9.96 -15.94
CA SER A 96 -43.05 10.09 -15.45
C SER A 96 -42.64 11.54 -15.30
N TYR A 97 -42.92 12.40 -16.29
CA TYR A 97 -42.62 13.83 -16.22
C TYR A 97 -43.41 14.52 -15.11
N TRP A 98 -44.68 14.16 -14.95
CA TRP A 98 -45.52 14.66 -13.86
C TRP A 98 -44.95 14.29 -12.48
N LEU A 99 -44.58 13.02 -12.26
CA LEU A 99 -43.97 12.57 -11.01
C LEU A 99 -42.60 13.23 -10.75
N ILE A 100 -41.81 13.48 -11.80
CA ILE A 100 -40.54 14.23 -11.67
C ILE A 100 -40.79 15.66 -11.21
N LEU A 101 -41.82 16.32 -11.77
CA LEU A 101 -42.20 17.68 -11.41
C LEU A 101 -42.67 17.75 -9.95
N LEU A 102 -43.47 16.78 -9.50
CA LEU A 102 -43.87 16.68 -8.08
C LEU A 102 -42.67 16.45 -7.15
N ALA A 103 -41.78 15.52 -7.50
CA ALA A 103 -40.58 15.24 -6.72
C ALA A 103 -39.68 16.48 -6.61
N PHE A 104 -39.55 17.25 -7.69
CA PHE A 104 -38.82 18.52 -7.68
C PHE A 104 -39.40 19.51 -6.68
N TYR A 105 -40.72 19.75 -6.72
CA TYR A 105 -41.37 20.68 -5.80
C TYR A 105 -41.28 20.24 -4.33
N PHE A 106 -41.45 18.95 -4.04
CA PHE A 106 -41.30 18.43 -2.68
C PHE A 106 -39.87 18.60 -2.14
N LEU A 107 -38.86 18.36 -2.97
CA LEU A 107 -37.47 18.61 -2.60
C LEU A 107 -37.17 20.10 -2.44
N PHE A 108 -37.73 20.94 -3.32
CA PHE A 108 -37.60 22.39 -3.24
C PHE A 108 -38.18 22.95 -1.93
N ASP A 109 -39.37 22.52 -1.54
CA ASP A 109 -40.01 22.92 -0.28
C ASP A 109 -39.18 22.48 0.95
N TRP A 110 -38.65 21.25 0.94
CA TRP A 110 -37.77 20.77 2.01
C TRP A 110 -36.48 21.58 2.12
N ILE A 111 -35.89 21.97 0.99
CA ILE A 111 -34.68 22.80 0.98
C ILE A 111 -34.99 24.19 1.54
N LYS A 112 -36.11 24.83 1.14
CA LYS A 112 -36.56 26.12 1.70
C LYS A 112 -36.77 26.04 3.22
N HIS A 113 -37.29 24.93 3.72
CA HIS A 113 -37.47 24.71 5.16
C HIS A 113 -36.15 24.47 5.92
N ILE A 114 -35.23 23.67 5.37
CA ILE A 114 -33.97 23.31 6.03
C ILE A 114 -32.95 24.45 6.01
N SER A 115 -32.88 25.22 4.92
CA SER A 115 -31.81 26.21 4.78
C SER A 115 -31.97 27.41 5.69
N ASN A 116 -33.16 27.61 6.31
CA ASN A 116 -33.53 28.77 7.13
C ASN A 116 -33.24 30.13 6.44
N THR A 117 -32.90 30.08 5.16
CA THR A 117 -32.72 31.22 4.28
C THR A 117 -34.08 31.48 3.68
N ASN A 118 -34.65 32.64 3.97
CA ASN A 118 -35.56 33.25 3.02
C ASN A 118 -34.75 33.40 1.73
N PHE A 119 -34.88 32.45 0.80
CA PHE A 119 -34.51 32.73 -0.59
C PHE A 119 -35.19 34.06 -0.89
N PRO A 120 -34.46 35.13 -1.29
CA PRO A 120 -35.10 36.41 -1.53
C PRO A 120 -36.22 36.14 -2.54
N ASP A 121 -37.46 36.31 -2.09
CA ASP A 121 -38.67 35.94 -2.86
C ASP A 121 -38.73 36.74 -4.19
N ASP A 122 -37.85 37.73 -4.34
CA ASP A 122 -37.62 38.58 -5.52
C ASP A 122 -36.70 37.96 -6.57
N THR A 123 -36.14 36.77 -6.32
CA THR A 123 -35.33 36.10 -7.35
C THR A 123 -36.24 35.67 -8.49
N ILE A 124 -36.02 36.23 -9.69
CA ILE A 124 -36.81 35.96 -10.90
C ILE A 124 -37.14 34.46 -11.08
N LEU A 125 -36.17 33.59 -10.81
CA LEU A 125 -36.31 32.14 -10.93
C LEU A 125 -37.30 31.52 -9.91
N VAL A 126 -37.35 32.03 -8.67
CA VAL A 126 -38.31 31.57 -7.64
C VAL A 126 -39.73 32.01 -8.01
N ILE A 127 -39.90 33.23 -8.51
CA ILE A 127 -41.18 33.75 -9.01
C ILE A 127 -41.73 32.86 -10.13
N TYR A 128 -40.90 32.47 -11.10
CA TYR A 128 -41.34 31.57 -12.17
C TYR A 128 -41.68 30.15 -11.68
N ILE A 129 -40.93 29.61 -10.70
CA ILE A 129 -41.21 28.30 -10.10
C ILE A 129 -42.56 28.30 -9.37
N GLU A 130 -42.87 29.35 -8.60
CA GLU A 130 -44.15 29.47 -7.90
C GLU A 130 -45.31 29.79 -8.86
N LYS A 131 -45.11 30.60 -9.91
CA LYS A 131 -46.13 30.80 -10.97
C LYS A 131 -46.51 29.48 -11.64
N LEU A 132 -45.51 28.66 -11.98
CA LEU A 132 -45.76 27.33 -12.53
C LEU A 132 -46.51 26.44 -11.53
N ARG A 133 -46.22 26.54 -10.22
CA ARG A 133 -46.94 25.78 -9.19
C ARG A 133 -48.41 26.18 -9.09
N VAL A 134 -48.71 27.49 -9.13
CA VAL A 134 -50.07 28.02 -9.12
C VAL A 134 -50.84 27.52 -10.34
N PHE A 135 -50.25 27.64 -11.53
CA PHE A 135 -50.82 27.08 -12.77
C PHE A 135 -51.13 25.58 -12.61
N LEU A 136 -50.20 24.77 -12.07
CA LEU A 136 -50.46 23.34 -11.88
C LEU A 136 -51.59 23.07 -10.87
N ARG A 137 -51.80 23.92 -9.87
CA ARG A 137 -52.92 23.80 -8.92
C ARG A 137 -54.26 24.13 -9.57
N GLU A 138 -54.33 25.21 -10.36
CA GLU A 138 -55.54 25.62 -11.09
C GLU A 138 -56.08 24.51 -12.01
N TYR A 139 -55.18 23.76 -12.64
CA TYR A 139 -55.54 22.62 -13.50
C TYR A 139 -55.64 21.28 -12.73
N HIS A 140 -55.63 21.31 -11.40
CA HIS A 140 -55.66 20.11 -10.52
C HIS A 140 -54.54 19.09 -10.81
N LEU A 141 -53.43 19.53 -11.40
CA LEU A 141 -52.24 18.73 -11.69
C LEU A 141 -51.25 18.74 -10.51
N PHE A 142 -51.43 19.58 -9.50
CA PHE A 142 -50.63 19.58 -8.29
C PHE A 142 -51.49 19.18 -7.08
N PRO A 143 -51.12 18.12 -6.32
CA PRO A 143 -51.90 17.67 -5.19
C PRO A 143 -51.83 18.69 -4.05
N GLU A 144 -52.99 19.18 -3.60
CA GLU A 144 -53.08 20.25 -2.60
C GLU A 144 -52.69 19.81 -1.19
N ALA A 145 -52.92 18.53 -0.84
CA ALA A 145 -52.70 18.01 0.51
C ALA A 145 -52.08 16.60 0.53
N LEU A 146 -50.86 16.45 -0.01
CA LEU A 146 -50.13 15.19 0.08
C LEU A 146 -49.40 15.07 1.43
N GLY A 147 -49.70 14.03 2.21
CA GLY A 147 -48.99 13.73 3.46
C GLY A 147 -47.50 13.41 3.25
N LEU A 148 -46.70 13.56 4.30
CA LEU A 148 -45.24 13.36 4.27
C LEU A 148 -44.84 11.98 3.70
N PHE A 149 -45.56 10.93 4.08
CA PHE A 149 -45.35 9.56 3.60
C PHE A 149 -45.41 9.46 2.07
N TRP A 150 -46.42 10.09 1.46
CA TRP A 150 -46.60 10.05 0.00
C TRP A 150 -45.56 10.89 -0.73
N LYS A 151 -45.16 12.03 -0.15
CA LYS A 151 -44.04 12.85 -0.68
C LYS A 151 -42.74 12.03 -0.73
N ILE A 152 -42.40 11.34 0.37
CA ILE A 152 -41.24 10.44 0.44
C ILE A 152 -41.36 9.32 -0.58
N THR A 153 -42.56 8.74 -0.73
CA THR A 153 -42.82 7.64 -1.67
C THR A 153 -42.59 8.07 -3.12
N VAL A 154 -43.11 9.23 -3.53
CA VAL A 154 -42.92 9.78 -4.88
C VAL A 154 -41.44 10.03 -5.16
N ILE A 155 -40.72 10.67 -4.23
CA ILE A 155 -39.27 10.92 -4.37
C ILE A 155 -38.50 9.59 -4.48
N THR A 156 -38.80 8.63 -3.61
CA THR A 156 -38.14 7.31 -3.61
C THR A 156 -38.43 6.54 -4.90
N PHE A 157 -39.66 6.58 -5.38
CA PHE A 157 -40.05 5.96 -6.65
C PHE A 157 -39.26 6.54 -7.83
N ILE A 158 -39.18 7.88 -7.93
CA ILE A 158 -38.38 8.53 -8.97
C ILE A 158 -36.91 8.12 -8.90
N LEU A 159 -36.32 8.11 -7.70
CA LEU A 159 -34.91 7.76 -7.51
C LEU A 159 -34.62 6.31 -7.90
N LEU A 160 -35.53 5.37 -7.61
CA LEU A 160 -35.32 3.95 -7.89
C LEU A 160 -35.63 3.60 -9.35
N PHE A 161 -36.76 4.07 -9.89
CA PHE A 161 -37.35 3.53 -11.13
C PHE A 161 -37.30 4.48 -12.33
N VAL A 162 -37.16 5.80 -12.15
CA VAL A 162 -37.22 6.77 -13.25
C VAL A 162 -35.84 7.38 -13.52
N LYS A 163 -35.08 6.79 -14.46
CA LYS A 163 -33.69 7.20 -14.78
C LYS A 163 -33.55 8.70 -15.06
N THR A 164 -34.45 9.28 -15.86
CA THR A 164 -34.43 10.71 -16.20
C THR A 164 -34.64 11.58 -14.97
N GLY A 165 -35.59 11.21 -14.11
CA GLY A 165 -35.88 11.89 -12.85
C GLY A 165 -34.74 11.82 -11.86
N ARG A 166 -34.16 10.63 -11.64
CA ARG A 166 -32.96 10.46 -10.82
C ARG A 166 -31.81 11.35 -11.30
N ASN A 167 -31.55 11.38 -12.61
CA ASN A 167 -30.49 12.20 -13.19
C ASN A 167 -30.77 13.70 -13.01
N PHE A 168 -32.02 14.13 -13.22
CA PHE A 168 -32.45 15.51 -13.02
C PHE A 168 -32.33 15.94 -11.55
N ILE A 169 -32.82 15.12 -10.62
CA ILE A 169 -32.68 15.36 -9.18
C ILE A 169 -31.19 15.47 -8.82
N PHE A 170 -30.33 14.52 -9.23
CA PHE A 170 -28.89 14.62 -8.96
C PHE A 170 -28.22 15.82 -9.62
N PHE A 171 -28.67 16.25 -10.80
CA PHE A 171 -28.19 17.46 -11.44
C PHE A 171 -28.53 18.71 -10.61
N ILE A 172 -29.79 18.82 -10.16
CA ILE A 172 -30.26 19.92 -9.29
C ILE A 172 -29.51 19.89 -7.95
N PHE A 173 -29.41 18.72 -7.31
CA PHE A 173 -28.61 18.53 -6.09
C PHE A 173 -27.15 18.92 -6.33
N LYS A 174 -26.51 18.52 -7.43
CA LYS A 174 -25.12 18.88 -7.74
C LYS A 174 -24.94 20.40 -7.92
N LYS A 175 -25.91 21.09 -8.51
CA LYS A 175 -25.95 22.56 -8.68
C LYS A 175 -26.23 23.32 -7.39
N LEU A 176 -27.04 22.75 -6.49
CA LEU A 176 -27.31 23.32 -5.16
C LEU A 176 -26.14 23.08 -4.20
N PHE A 177 -25.51 21.90 -4.27
CA PHE A 177 -24.34 21.54 -3.48
C PHE A 177 -23.01 22.06 -4.05
N THR A 178 -22.95 22.65 -5.25
CA THR A 178 -21.75 23.41 -5.68
C THR A 178 -21.42 24.57 -4.75
N PHE A 179 -22.36 25.01 -3.91
CA PHE A 179 -22.12 25.96 -2.82
C PHE A 179 -21.32 25.34 -1.65
N PHE A 180 -21.47 24.03 -1.42
CA PHE A 180 -20.59 23.24 -0.56
C PHE A 180 -19.47 22.63 -1.42
N LYS A 181 -18.36 23.35 -1.61
CA LYS A 181 -17.09 22.85 -2.18
C LYS A 181 -16.42 21.74 -1.32
N VAL A 182 -17.21 20.86 -0.71
CA VAL A 182 -16.80 19.75 0.17
C VAL A 182 -17.07 18.40 -0.52
N LEU A 183 -16.95 18.35 -1.86
CA LEU A 183 -16.89 17.09 -2.61
C LEU A 183 -15.42 16.63 -2.73
N PRO A 184 -15.19 15.31 -2.68
CA PRO A 184 -13.92 14.73 -2.26
C PRO A 184 -12.81 15.00 -3.28
N GLY A 185 -11.78 15.76 -2.87
CA GLY A 185 -10.55 15.90 -3.65
C GLY A 185 -9.90 14.54 -3.94
N LYS A 186 -8.90 14.49 -4.83
CA LYS A 186 -8.23 13.24 -5.28
C LYS A 186 -7.91 12.28 -4.12
N HIS A 187 -7.37 12.81 -3.01
CA HIS A 187 -7.04 12.02 -1.82
C HIS A 187 -8.24 11.38 -1.10
N THR A 188 -9.40 12.03 -1.09
CA THR A 188 -10.61 11.47 -0.47
C THR A 188 -11.21 10.37 -1.35
N GLN A 189 -11.12 10.49 -2.68
CA GLN A 189 -11.49 9.41 -3.60
C GLN A 189 -10.58 8.19 -3.43
N GLU A 190 -9.26 8.41 -3.31
CA GLU A 190 -8.31 7.33 -3.02
C GLU A 190 -8.58 6.65 -1.68
N LEU A 191 -8.90 7.42 -0.64
CA LEU A 191 -9.29 6.87 0.66
C LEU A 191 -10.54 5.98 0.53
N LEU A 192 -11.56 6.45 -0.19
CA LEU A 192 -12.78 5.67 -0.42
C LEU A 192 -12.48 4.37 -1.19
N LYS A 193 -11.64 4.42 -2.23
CA LYS A 193 -11.17 3.23 -2.95
C LYS A 193 -10.50 2.23 -2.00
N ARG A 194 -9.64 2.69 -1.08
CA ARG A 194 -8.97 1.84 -0.09
C ARG A 194 -9.96 1.19 0.87
N TYR A 195 -10.92 1.94 1.40
CA TYR A 195 -11.99 1.38 2.24
C TYR A 195 -12.80 0.31 1.49
N LEU A 196 -13.19 0.60 0.25
CA LEU A 196 -13.91 -0.36 -0.60
C LEU A 196 -13.08 -1.62 -0.89
N LEU A 197 -11.78 -1.48 -1.10
CA LEU A 197 -10.88 -2.61 -1.32
C LEU A 197 -10.79 -3.50 -0.07
N ILE A 198 -10.51 -2.90 1.09
CA ILE A 198 -10.46 -3.65 2.36
C ILE A 198 -11.82 -4.30 2.63
N ALA A 199 -12.92 -3.60 2.37
CA ALA A 199 -14.27 -4.16 2.48
C ALA A 199 -14.50 -5.33 1.50
N LYS A 200 -14.06 -5.22 0.25
CA LYS A 200 -14.14 -6.30 -0.74
C LYS A 200 -13.38 -7.56 -0.30
N TYR A 201 -12.20 -7.41 0.30
CA TYR A 201 -11.42 -8.55 0.80
C TYR A 201 -11.81 -9.00 2.21
N SER A 202 -12.58 -8.20 2.96
CA SER A 202 -13.14 -8.60 4.26
C SER A 202 -14.19 -9.72 4.19
N LYS A 203 -14.61 -10.12 2.97
CA LYS A 203 -15.34 -11.37 2.74
C LYS A 203 -14.52 -12.58 3.17
N TYR A 204 -13.21 -12.51 2.96
CA TYR A 204 -12.28 -13.54 3.38
C TYR A 204 -11.97 -13.31 4.86
N GLN A 205 -12.54 -14.17 5.70
CA GLN A 205 -12.45 -14.03 7.16
C GLN A 205 -11.05 -14.37 7.72
N SER A 206 -10.19 -14.99 6.91
CA SER A 206 -8.89 -15.54 7.31
C SER A 206 -7.83 -15.34 6.22
N GLN A 207 -6.57 -15.32 6.66
CA GLN A 207 -5.41 -15.18 5.78
C GLN A 207 -5.32 -16.32 4.76
N ILE A 208 -5.67 -17.56 5.16
CA ILE A 208 -5.64 -18.74 4.28
C ILE A 208 -6.60 -18.62 3.09
N ASN A 209 -7.77 -18.01 3.29
CA ASN A 209 -8.75 -17.80 2.22
C ASN A 209 -8.25 -16.75 1.22
N ILE A 210 -7.63 -15.68 1.71
CA ILE A 210 -7.00 -14.65 0.87
C ILE A 210 -5.85 -15.27 0.06
N PHE A 211 -4.99 -16.03 0.73
CA PHE A 211 -3.87 -16.73 0.11
C PHE A 211 -4.32 -17.69 -1.00
N SER A 212 -5.34 -18.52 -0.75
CA SER A 212 -5.85 -19.47 -1.76
C SER A 212 -6.23 -18.75 -3.05
N LYS A 213 -6.92 -17.61 -2.96
CA LYS A 213 -7.34 -16.84 -4.16
C LYS A 213 -6.18 -16.26 -4.94
N MET A 214 -5.12 -15.83 -4.27
CA MET A 214 -3.89 -15.37 -4.92
C MET A 214 -3.16 -16.53 -5.59
N LYS A 215 -2.92 -17.60 -4.84
CA LYS A 215 -2.21 -18.80 -5.29
C LYS A 215 -2.81 -19.41 -6.55
N ASP A 216 -4.14 -19.43 -6.65
CA ASP A 216 -4.86 -19.99 -7.81
C ASP A 216 -4.65 -19.21 -9.11
N GLN A 217 -3.97 -18.05 -9.07
CA GLN A 217 -3.60 -17.28 -10.27
C GLN A 217 -2.23 -17.66 -10.84
N TYR A 218 -1.49 -18.54 -10.17
CA TYR A 218 -0.14 -18.94 -10.54
C TYR A 218 -0.08 -20.42 -10.93
N PRO A 219 0.92 -20.83 -11.74
CA PRO A 219 1.16 -22.25 -12.02
C PRO A 219 1.37 -23.08 -10.74
N PRO A 220 0.96 -24.36 -10.73
CA PRO A 220 1.23 -25.27 -9.62
C PRO A 220 2.72 -25.35 -9.27
N GLY A 221 3.03 -25.46 -7.98
CA GLY A 221 4.42 -25.47 -7.49
C GLY A 221 5.08 -24.09 -7.36
N SER A 222 4.37 -23.00 -7.63
CA SER A 222 4.86 -21.63 -7.38
C SER A 222 5.05 -21.35 -5.89
N GLY A 223 5.97 -20.45 -5.57
CA GLY A 223 6.28 -19.98 -4.24
C GLY A 223 5.82 -18.56 -3.94
N PHE A 224 5.62 -18.25 -2.67
CA PHE A 224 5.07 -16.96 -2.22
C PHE A 224 5.75 -16.50 -0.95
N VAL A 225 6.27 -15.28 -0.99
CA VAL A 225 6.72 -14.55 0.19
C VAL A 225 5.51 -13.85 0.79
N LEU A 226 5.13 -14.26 2.01
CA LEU A 226 3.99 -13.71 2.73
C LEU A 226 4.47 -12.75 3.80
N LEU A 227 4.26 -11.46 3.56
CA LEU A 227 4.72 -10.38 4.42
C LEU A 227 3.65 -10.07 5.46
N ALA A 228 3.96 -10.36 6.74
CA ALA A 228 3.20 -9.85 7.86
C ALA A 228 3.20 -8.31 7.88
N MET A 229 2.24 -7.73 8.59
CA MET A 229 2.09 -6.28 8.75
C MET A 229 1.62 -5.98 10.16
N ASP A 230 2.44 -5.24 10.92
CA ASP A 230 2.08 -4.71 12.22
C ASP A 230 1.62 -3.25 12.10
N MET A 231 0.31 -3.02 12.16
CA MET A 231 -0.28 -1.68 12.05
C MET A 231 -0.67 -1.08 13.41
N LYS A 232 -0.28 -1.70 14.53
CA LYS A 232 -0.63 -1.23 15.89
C LYS A 232 -0.24 0.23 16.10
N TYR A 233 0.96 0.61 15.64
CA TYR A 233 1.54 1.94 15.85
C TYR A 233 1.23 2.93 14.72
N MET A 234 0.28 2.62 13.84
CA MET A 234 -0.09 3.50 12.72
C MET A 234 -0.75 4.81 13.19
N GLY A 235 -1.19 4.93 14.45
CA GLY A 235 -1.87 6.15 14.94
C GLY A 235 -3.33 6.29 14.47
N ALA A 236 -3.94 5.20 13.99
CA ALA A 236 -5.29 5.15 13.41
C ALA A 236 -6.29 4.35 14.26
N GLY A 237 -6.04 4.24 15.57
CA GLY A 237 -6.81 3.42 16.50
C GLY A 237 -6.16 2.05 16.76
N SER A 238 -6.80 1.24 17.61
CA SER A 238 -6.33 -0.10 17.96
C SER A 238 -6.69 -1.13 16.89
N VAL A 239 -5.79 -2.07 16.66
CA VAL A 239 -6.04 -3.25 15.81
C VAL A 239 -6.90 -4.24 16.59
N LYS A 240 -7.80 -4.97 15.90
CA LYS A 240 -8.74 -5.90 16.56
C LYS A 240 -8.09 -7.22 16.98
N GLU A 241 -7.13 -7.71 16.21
CA GLU A 241 -6.47 -9.00 16.40
C GLU A 241 -5.01 -8.79 16.84
N LEU A 242 -4.54 -9.66 17.75
CA LEU A 242 -3.18 -9.58 18.26
C LEU A 242 -2.18 -9.93 17.16
N TYR A 243 -1.00 -9.32 17.21
CA TYR A 243 0.02 -9.54 16.20
C TYR A 243 0.51 -11.00 16.17
N ALA A 244 0.61 -11.65 17.34
CA ALA A 244 0.96 -13.07 17.42
C ALA A 244 -0.04 -13.98 16.69
N ASP A 245 -1.33 -13.64 16.67
CA ASP A 245 -2.36 -14.43 15.98
C ASP A 245 -2.24 -14.28 14.45
N GLN A 246 -1.80 -13.11 13.96
CA GLN A 246 -1.43 -12.94 12.56
C GLN A 246 -0.29 -13.89 12.17
N LEU A 247 0.74 -14.03 13.01
CA LEU A 247 1.87 -14.94 12.73
C LEU A 247 1.43 -16.41 12.77
N LYS A 248 0.58 -16.81 13.72
CA LYS A 248 -0.04 -18.15 13.74
C LYS A 248 -0.80 -18.45 12.45
N GLY A 249 -1.54 -17.47 11.92
CA GLY A 249 -2.25 -17.63 10.65
C GLY A 249 -1.32 -17.80 9.44
N LEU A 250 -0.13 -17.20 9.45
CA LEU A 250 0.89 -17.45 8.41
C LEU A 250 1.52 -18.83 8.55
N LEU A 251 1.77 -19.30 9.77
CA LEU A 251 2.25 -20.65 10.04
C LEU A 251 1.24 -21.70 9.56
N GLN A 252 -0.05 -21.50 9.82
CA GLN A 252 -1.11 -22.37 9.30
C GLN A 252 -1.11 -22.46 7.75
N ILE A 253 -0.82 -21.36 7.06
CA ILE A 253 -0.67 -21.38 5.59
C ILE A 253 0.57 -22.18 5.20
N LYS A 254 1.72 -21.93 5.85
CA LYS A 254 2.98 -22.63 5.57
C LYS A 254 2.85 -24.14 5.77
N ASP A 255 2.16 -24.56 6.83
CA ASP A 255 2.04 -25.97 7.21
C ASP A 255 0.85 -26.72 6.64
N SER A 256 -0.04 -26.01 5.95
CA SER A 256 -1.21 -26.59 5.27
C SER A 256 -0.84 -27.83 4.44
N PRO A 257 -1.37 -29.03 4.79
CA PRO A 257 -1.15 -30.24 4.01
C PRO A 257 -1.60 -30.10 2.55
N THR A 258 -2.67 -29.33 2.33
CA THR A 258 -3.20 -29.02 1.00
C THR A 258 -2.19 -28.30 0.12
N PHE A 259 -1.51 -27.27 0.64
CA PHE A 259 -0.54 -26.50 -0.14
C PHE A 259 0.79 -27.26 -0.31
N LYS A 260 1.19 -28.05 0.69
CA LYS A 260 2.31 -28.98 0.57
C LYS A 260 2.08 -30.02 -0.53
N LYS A 261 0.88 -30.61 -0.61
CA LYS A 261 0.49 -31.56 -1.69
C LYS A 261 0.51 -30.91 -3.07
N GLN A 262 0.14 -29.62 -3.16
CA GLN A 262 0.23 -28.82 -4.40
C GLN A 262 1.65 -28.34 -4.72
N LYS A 263 2.65 -28.74 -3.92
CA LYS A 263 4.08 -28.39 -4.04
C LYS A 263 4.35 -26.88 -3.94
N ASN A 264 3.41 -26.10 -3.39
CA ASN A 264 3.62 -24.67 -3.20
C ASN A 264 4.64 -24.42 -2.10
N LYS A 265 5.52 -23.43 -2.33
CA LYS A 265 6.53 -23.03 -1.34
C LYS A 265 6.08 -21.75 -0.65
N ILE A 266 5.99 -21.77 0.68
CA ILE A 266 5.54 -20.62 1.46
C ILE A 266 6.73 -20.08 2.26
N TYR A 267 7.00 -18.79 2.10
CA TYR A 267 8.11 -18.08 2.73
C TYR A 267 7.57 -16.93 3.59
N PRO A 268 7.06 -17.19 4.81
CA PRO A 268 6.52 -16.13 5.65
C PRO A 268 7.63 -15.22 6.18
N PHE A 269 7.36 -13.92 6.27
CA PHE A 269 8.25 -12.92 6.85
C PHE A 269 7.58 -12.27 8.06
N ILE A 270 8.36 -12.05 9.12
CA ILE A 270 7.89 -11.38 10.35
C ILE A 270 7.99 -9.88 10.15
N ALA A 271 6.93 -9.14 10.44
CA ALA A 271 6.98 -7.69 10.54
C ALA A 271 7.66 -7.24 11.83
N ILE A 272 8.57 -6.30 11.72
CA ILE A 272 9.31 -5.72 12.84
C ILE A 272 8.98 -4.23 12.89
N ASP A 273 8.45 -3.78 14.03
CA ASP A 273 8.27 -2.37 14.36
C ASP A 273 9.07 -2.08 15.64
N PRO A 274 10.03 -1.15 15.63
CA PRO A 274 10.89 -0.89 16.79
C PRO A 274 10.09 -0.44 18.01
N ARG A 275 8.91 0.16 17.82
CA ARG A 275 8.04 0.56 18.94
C ARG A 275 7.48 -0.63 19.70
N ARG A 276 7.31 -1.79 19.06
CA ARG A 276 6.93 -3.03 19.76
C ARG A 276 8.05 -3.51 20.67
N ILE A 277 9.29 -3.49 20.18
CA ILE A 277 10.45 -3.87 20.98
C ILE A 277 10.58 -2.93 22.20
N ARG A 278 10.44 -1.62 21.98
CA ARG A 278 10.41 -0.63 23.07
C ARG A 278 9.28 -0.90 24.08
N GLU A 279 8.08 -1.20 23.59
CA GLU A 279 6.93 -1.53 24.44
C GLU A 279 7.21 -2.79 25.28
N ASP A 280 7.70 -3.87 24.66
CA ASP A 280 8.03 -5.13 25.34
C ASP A 280 9.04 -4.90 26.48
N VAL A 281 10.08 -4.09 26.24
CA VAL A 281 11.07 -3.70 27.27
C VAL A 281 10.40 -2.87 28.38
N SER A 282 9.62 -1.85 28.01
CA SER A 282 8.96 -0.97 28.98
C SER A 282 7.96 -1.70 29.89
N GLU A 283 7.30 -2.72 29.35
CA GLU A 283 6.35 -3.58 30.06
C GLU A 283 7.03 -4.78 30.73
N LYS A 284 8.36 -4.90 30.66
CA LYS A 284 9.14 -6.02 31.22
C LYS A 284 8.64 -7.39 30.75
N ARG A 285 8.22 -7.49 29.48
CA ARG A 285 7.80 -8.77 28.87
C ARG A 285 9.03 -9.66 28.67
N ASN A 286 9.16 -10.66 29.54
CA ASN A 286 10.32 -11.55 29.62
C ASN A 286 9.98 -13.01 29.24
N ASP A 287 8.91 -13.21 28.46
CA ASP A 287 8.47 -14.50 27.97
C ASP A 287 8.43 -14.52 26.43
N GLY A 288 8.08 -15.67 25.84
CA GLY A 288 7.94 -15.85 24.40
C GLY A 288 6.90 -14.96 23.70
N SER A 289 6.14 -14.13 24.43
CA SER A 289 5.21 -13.16 23.83
C SER A 289 5.90 -11.88 23.36
N ALA A 290 7.10 -11.57 23.87
CA ALA A 290 7.91 -10.45 23.40
C ALA A 290 8.33 -10.64 21.92
N LEU A 291 8.40 -9.57 21.14
CA LEU A 291 8.75 -9.64 19.73
C LEU A 291 10.19 -10.14 19.55
N PHE A 292 11.14 -9.49 20.20
CA PHE A 292 12.56 -9.72 20.00
C PHE A 292 13.30 -9.62 21.33
N ARG A 293 13.96 -10.71 21.70
CA ARG A 293 14.87 -10.79 22.84
C ARG A 293 16.13 -11.52 22.45
N TYR A 294 17.25 -11.08 23.00
CA TYR A 294 18.55 -11.61 22.67
C TYR A 294 19.52 -11.41 23.82
N LYS A 295 20.60 -12.18 23.75
CA LYS A 295 21.83 -11.97 24.50
C LYS A 295 23.01 -11.91 23.54
N VAL A 296 24.08 -11.25 23.95
CA VAL A 296 25.33 -11.22 23.19
C VAL A 296 26.27 -12.26 23.77
N VAL A 297 26.72 -13.20 22.93
CA VAL A 297 27.70 -14.24 23.30
C VAL A 297 28.83 -14.17 22.28
N GLU A 298 30.05 -13.84 22.72
CA GLU A 298 31.23 -13.72 21.85
C GLU A 298 31.00 -12.80 20.63
N GLY A 299 30.37 -11.64 20.84
CA GLY A 299 30.05 -10.68 19.77
C GLY A 299 28.94 -11.14 18.80
N LYS A 300 28.29 -12.27 19.08
CA LYS A 300 27.16 -12.79 18.31
C LYS A 300 25.83 -12.56 19.02
N VAL A 301 24.77 -12.36 18.24
CA VAL A 301 23.42 -12.18 18.78
C VAL A 301 22.79 -13.56 18.84
N VAL A 302 22.45 -14.01 20.05
CA VAL A 302 21.78 -15.29 20.28
C VAL A 302 20.37 -14.98 20.78
N LEU A 303 19.36 -15.52 20.12
CA LEU A 303 17.97 -15.26 20.48
C LEU A 303 17.62 -15.95 21.80
N GLU A 304 16.86 -15.24 22.63
CA GLU A 304 16.17 -15.81 23.77
C GLU A 304 14.72 -16.16 23.41
N ASP A 305 13.94 -16.67 24.37
CA ASP A 305 12.52 -16.94 24.14
C ASP A 305 11.77 -15.65 23.76
N CYS A 306 11.31 -15.60 22.50
CA CYS A 306 10.61 -14.49 21.88
C CYS A 306 9.97 -14.94 20.55
N LEU A 307 9.05 -14.14 20.01
CA LEU A 307 8.38 -14.44 18.73
C LEU A 307 9.38 -14.58 17.57
N VAL A 308 10.43 -13.75 17.51
CA VAL A 308 11.45 -13.86 16.46
C VAL A 308 12.11 -15.24 16.51
N LYS A 309 12.50 -15.75 17.69
CA LYS A 309 13.05 -17.10 17.83
C LYS A 309 12.06 -18.16 17.38
N THR A 310 10.83 -18.13 17.92
CA THR A 310 9.79 -19.10 17.60
C THR A 310 9.56 -19.20 16.10
N TYR A 311 9.43 -18.07 15.41
CA TYR A 311 9.05 -18.11 13.99
C TYR A 311 10.25 -18.26 13.05
N ILE A 312 11.39 -17.63 13.33
CA ILE A 312 12.60 -17.71 12.46
C ILE A 312 13.35 -19.02 12.66
N GLU A 313 13.67 -19.40 13.90
CA GLU A 313 14.47 -20.59 14.19
C GLU A 313 13.58 -21.84 14.20
N ASP A 314 12.54 -21.86 15.05
CA ASP A 314 11.79 -23.10 15.29
C ASP A 314 10.81 -23.44 14.14
N ASN A 315 10.25 -22.42 13.46
CA ASN A 315 9.28 -22.60 12.36
C ASN A 315 9.82 -22.22 10.97
N HIS A 316 11.10 -21.86 10.86
CA HIS A 316 11.77 -21.53 9.60
C HIS A 316 11.02 -20.50 8.73
N PHE A 317 10.58 -19.39 9.34
CA PHE A 317 10.19 -18.20 8.61
C PHE A 317 11.41 -17.63 7.89
N SER A 318 11.18 -17.02 6.74
CA SER A 318 12.22 -16.82 5.74
C SER A 318 12.91 -15.46 5.83
N GLY A 319 12.35 -14.50 6.57
CA GLY A 319 12.92 -13.16 6.66
C GLY A 319 12.14 -12.17 7.51
N PHE A 320 12.60 -10.92 7.46
CA PHE A 320 12.02 -9.79 8.16
C PHE A 320 11.38 -8.79 7.20
N LYS A 321 10.27 -8.18 7.61
CA LYS A 321 9.62 -7.06 6.92
C LYS A 321 9.65 -5.84 7.84
N ILE A 322 10.03 -4.70 7.31
CA ILE A 322 9.81 -3.41 7.98
C ILE A 322 8.98 -2.50 7.10
N TYR A 323 8.28 -1.56 7.74
CA TYR A 323 7.41 -0.61 7.05
C TYR A 323 7.65 0.83 7.57
N PRO A 324 8.79 1.46 7.20
CA PRO A 324 9.18 2.78 7.70
C PRO A 324 8.13 3.88 7.51
N ALA A 325 7.26 3.76 6.49
CA ALA A 325 6.12 4.68 6.30
C ALA A 325 5.19 4.78 7.52
N LEU A 326 5.23 3.82 8.46
CA LEU A 326 4.54 3.89 9.75
C LEU A 326 5.22 4.81 10.78
N GLY A 327 6.26 5.56 10.40
CA GLY A 327 6.85 6.63 11.21
C GLY A 327 8.01 6.16 12.09
N PHE A 328 8.98 5.47 11.50
CA PHE A 328 10.24 5.10 12.14
C PHE A 328 11.34 4.92 11.07
N TYR A 329 12.61 5.08 11.44
CA TYR A 329 13.72 4.88 10.50
C TYR A 329 14.15 3.41 10.48
N PRO A 330 14.67 2.91 9.34
CA PRO A 330 15.21 1.54 9.27
C PRO A 330 16.43 1.32 10.19
N PHE A 331 17.01 2.41 10.70
CA PHE A 331 18.15 2.44 11.59
C PHE A 331 17.79 2.85 13.03
N ASP A 332 16.50 2.85 13.42
CA ASP A 332 16.10 2.99 14.82
C ASP A 332 16.90 2.02 15.71
N LYS A 333 17.33 2.50 16.90
CA LYS A 333 18.32 1.80 17.75
C LYS A 333 17.92 0.36 18.08
N GLU A 334 16.64 0.08 18.30
CA GLU A 334 16.13 -1.25 18.65
C GLU A 334 16.23 -2.26 17.51
N LEU A 335 16.42 -1.80 16.27
CA LEU A 335 16.57 -2.67 15.11
C LEU A 335 18.02 -3.13 14.90
N LEU A 336 19.01 -2.39 15.40
CA LEU A 336 20.42 -2.66 15.11
C LEU A 336 20.88 -4.06 15.57
N PRO A 337 20.51 -4.56 16.77
CA PRO A 337 20.85 -5.93 17.15
C PRO A 337 20.17 -6.98 16.27
N LEU A 338 18.93 -6.73 15.84
CA LEU A 338 18.23 -7.63 14.91
C LEU A 338 18.88 -7.63 13.53
N TRP A 339 19.41 -6.51 13.05
CA TRP A 339 20.19 -6.43 11.82
C TRP A 339 21.51 -7.16 11.93
N LYS A 340 22.17 -7.09 13.09
CA LYS A 340 23.36 -7.89 13.36
C LYS A 340 23.04 -9.40 13.28
N TYR A 341 21.93 -9.84 13.89
CA TYR A 341 21.43 -11.21 13.77
C TYR A 341 21.08 -11.59 12.33
N ALA A 342 20.37 -10.72 11.60
CA ALA A 342 20.01 -10.96 10.20
C ALA A 342 21.25 -11.13 9.32
N GLN A 343 22.30 -10.34 9.52
CA GLN A 343 23.56 -10.47 8.80
C GLN A 343 24.30 -11.78 9.16
N GLN A 344 24.33 -12.17 10.43
CA GLN A 344 24.98 -13.42 10.89
C GLN A 344 24.46 -14.66 10.16
N TYR A 345 23.16 -14.70 9.89
CA TYR A 345 22.50 -15.84 9.23
C TYR A 345 22.04 -15.54 7.80
N ASN A 346 22.51 -14.44 7.20
CA ASN A 346 22.15 -14.00 5.84
C ASN A 346 20.63 -13.95 5.58
N ILE A 347 19.86 -13.57 6.61
CA ILE A 347 18.40 -13.51 6.58
C ILE A 347 17.97 -12.28 5.76
N PRO A 348 17.10 -12.44 4.75
CA PRO A 348 16.62 -11.33 3.95
C PRO A 348 15.70 -10.40 4.75
N ILE A 349 15.88 -9.10 4.49
CA ILE A 349 15.02 -8.02 4.99
C ILE A 349 14.32 -7.41 3.78
N THR A 350 12.99 -7.36 3.78
CA THR A 350 12.22 -6.58 2.82
C THR A 350 11.72 -5.32 3.50
N THR A 351 11.85 -4.18 2.84
CA THR A 351 11.45 -2.89 3.38
C THR A 351 10.60 -2.12 2.39
N HIS A 352 9.57 -1.45 2.88
CA HIS A 352 8.73 -0.61 2.03
C HIS A 352 9.47 0.67 1.62
N CYS A 353 9.80 0.80 0.33
CA CYS A 353 10.62 1.88 -0.22
C CYS A 353 9.88 2.63 -1.35
N ILE A 354 8.71 3.20 -1.02
CA ILE A 354 7.87 4.03 -1.90
C ILE A 354 7.09 5.04 -1.06
N LYS A 355 6.62 6.14 -1.66
CA LYS A 355 5.55 6.98 -1.10
C LYS A 355 4.21 6.23 -1.24
N GLY A 356 3.83 5.50 -0.20
CA GLY A 356 2.72 4.56 -0.23
C GLY A 356 1.38 5.11 0.25
N THR A 357 0.39 4.23 0.24
CA THR A 357 -0.99 4.52 0.67
C THR A 357 -1.25 4.21 2.15
N ILE A 358 -0.43 3.34 2.74
CA ILE A 358 -0.42 3.00 4.16
C ILE A 358 0.76 3.74 4.77
N PHE A 359 0.50 4.54 5.81
CA PHE A 359 1.49 5.39 6.46
C PHE A 359 0.97 5.84 7.82
N TYR A 360 1.86 6.38 8.65
CA TYR A 360 1.56 6.90 9.99
C TYR A 360 0.49 8.00 9.97
N ARG A 361 -0.49 7.91 10.85
CA ARG A 361 -1.69 8.76 10.94
C ARG A 361 -1.71 9.64 12.18
N GLY A 362 -0.69 9.53 13.05
CA GLY A 362 -0.52 10.41 14.21
C GLY A 362 0.07 11.77 13.84
N LYS A 363 0.27 12.64 14.83
CA LYS A 363 0.93 13.94 14.62
C LYS A 363 2.43 13.71 14.35
N LYS A 364 3.02 14.53 13.48
CA LYS A 364 4.47 14.55 13.26
C LYS A 364 5.14 14.95 14.58
N ASP A 365 6.15 14.19 15.00
CA ASP A 365 6.99 14.55 16.13
C ASP A 365 7.95 15.68 15.73
N LYS A 366 8.27 16.61 16.65
CA LYS A 366 9.22 17.70 16.38
C LYS A 366 10.62 17.18 16.04
N THR A 367 11.01 16.06 16.64
CA THR A 367 12.29 15.39 16.35
C THR A 367 12.38 14.88 14.91
N TRP A 368 11.28 14.85 14.16
CA TRP A 368 11.23 14.44 12.75
C TRP A 368 11.39 15.61 11.77
N ASP A 369 11.63 16.82 12.27
CA ASP A 369 11.91 18.00 11.43
C ASP A 369 13.34 17.99 10.88
N GLU A 370 14.21 17.10 11.37
CA GLU A 370 15.60 16.96 10.93
C GLU A 370 16.01 15.49 10.78
N HIS A 371 16.92 15.20 9.85
CA HIS A 371 17.43 13.84 9.68
C HIS A 371 18.47 13.52 10.78
N PRO A 372 18.38 12.37 11.49
CA PRO A 372 19.29 12.06 12.60
C PRO A 372 20.79 11.90 12.26
N VAL A 373 21.18 11.93 10.99
CA VAL A 373 22.53 11.52 10.53
C VAL A 373 23.05 12.46 9.45
N PHE A 374 22.24 12.74 8.42
CA PHE A 374 22.66 13.59 7.32
C PHE A 374 22.68 15.07 7.71
N ARG A 375 23.71 15.76 7.24
CA ARG A 375 23.82 17.22 7.30
C ARG A 375 23.21 17.85 6.05
N ASP A 376 22.84 19.11 6.15
CA ASP A 376 22.34 19.89 5.03
C ASP A 376 23.50 20.37 4.11
N GLU A 377 23.18 21.12 3.06
CA GLU A 377 24.15 21.75 2.17
C GLU A 377 25.01 22.79 2.91
N ASP A 378 24.44 23.43 3.92
CA ASP A 378 25.17 24.12 4.99
C ASP A 378 25.59 23.06 6.02
N GLU A 379 26.79 22.49 5.84
CA GLU A 379 27.27 21.27 6.53
C GLU A 379 27.24 21.36 8.07
N LYS A 380 27.06 22.56 8.63
CA LYS A 380 26.90 22.81 10.07
C LYS A 380 25.51 22.42 10.59
N LYS A 381 24.51 22.37 9.72
CA LYS A 381 23.11 22.10 10.09
C LYS A 381 22.73 20.67 9.78
N GLN A 382 21.82 20.14 10.58
CA GLN A 382 21.17 18.87 10.29
C GLN A 382 20.28 19.03 9.04
N LEU A 383 20.14 17.97 8.22
CA LEU A 383 19.31 18.03 7.01
C LEU A 383 17.85 18.28 7.39
N PHE A 384 17.29 19.41 6.96
CA PHE A 384 15.92 19.81 7.29
C PHE A 384 14.87 19.04 6.49
N LEU A 385 13.79 18.64 7.16
CA LEU A 385 12.72 17.79 6.64
C LEU A 385 11.35 18.53 6.72
N PRO A 386 11.04 19.39 5.73
CA PRO A 386 9.95 20.37 5.82
C PRO A 386 8.53 19.80 5.72
N GLN A 387 8.37 18.51 5.40
CA GLN A 387 7.05 17.93 5.14
C GLN A 387 6.21 17.89 6.43
N LEU A 388 5.00 18.44 6.37
CA LEU A 388 4.10 18.54 7.53
C LEU A 388 2.97 17.50 7.51
N LYS A 389 2.42 17.20 6.32
CA LYS A 389 1.30 16.26 6.18
C LYS A 389 1.78 14.82 6.28
N ASN A 390 0.99 13.96 6.91
CA ASN A 390 1.27 12.52 7.06
C ASN A 390 1.67 11.81 5.76
N ILE A 391 0.92 12.08 4.69
CA ILE A 391 1.18 11.46 3.38
C ILE A 391 2.51 11.90 2.78
N ASP A 392 3.03 13.06 3.17
CA ASP A 392 4.25 13.64 2.63
C ASP A 392 5.46 13.31 3.50
N PHE A 393 5.36 13.44 4.83
CA PHE A 393 6.51 13.15 5.70
C PHE A 393 6.86 11.67 5.77
N GLN A 394 5.97 10.75 5.33
CA GLN A 394 6.35 9.33 5.18
C GLN A 394 7.60 9.16 4.30
N PHE A 395 7.79 10.07 3.33
CA PHE A 395 8.93 10.12 2.42
C PHE A 395 10.26 10.12 3.18
N ASN A 396 10.29 10.79 4.34
CA ASN A 396 11.49 10.92 5.15
C ASN A 396 11.95 9.57 5.72
N PHE A 397 11.00 8.70 6.04
CA PHE A 397 11.29 7.36 6.56
C PHE A 397 11.53 6.33 5.46
N THR A 398 10.83 6.46 4.33
CA THR A 398 10.94 5.51 3.21
C THR A 398 12.07 5.83 2.22
N HIS A 399 12.78 6.96 2.42
CA HIS A 399 13.86 7.37 1.52
C HIS A 399 14.96 6.30 1.41
N PRO A 400 15.40 5.91 0.20
CA PRO A 400 16.39 4.85 0.00
C PRO A 400 17.76 5.19 0.62
N LEU A 401 18.12 6.47 0.74
CA LEU A 401 19.40 6.85 1.38
C LEU A 401 19.46 6.54 2.89
N ASN A 402 18.32 6.33 3.57
CA ASN A 402 18.32 5.82 4.96
C ASN A 402 19.09 4.49 5.06
N TYR A 403 19.06 3.71 3.97
CA TYR A 403 19.90 2.57 3.60
C TYR A 403 21.36 2.68 3.98
N LEU A 404 21.95 3.82 3.64
CA LEU A 404 23.38 4.06 3.77
C LEU A 404 23.80 4.16 5.23
N CYS A 405 22.90 4.56 6.13
CA CYS A 405 23.18 4.58 7.58
C CYS A 405 23.40 3.17 8.16
N LEU A 406 22.98 2.12 7.45
CA LEU A 406 23.25 0.73 7.82
C LEU A 406 24.41 0.16 7.01
N LEU A 407 24.43 0.40 5.70
CA LEU A 407 25.36 -0.25 4.76
C LEU A 407 26.75 0.38 4.74
N GLU A 408 26.88 1.65 5.14
CA GLU A 408 28.16 2.36 5.19
C GLU A 408 28.64 2.50 6.63
N GLU A 409 29.78 1.89 6.90
CA GLU A 409 30.38 1.84 8.24
C GLU A 409 30.54 3.24 8.85
N VAL A 410 31.02 4.21 8.08
CA VAL A 410 31.23 5.59 8.58
C VAL A 410 29.93 6.25 9.04
N LEU A 411 28.81 5.96 8.38
CA LEU A 411 27.50 6.50 8.75
C LEU A 411 26.89 5.73 9.94
N LEU A 412 27.06 4.41 9.96
CA LEU A 412 26.65 3.57 11.10
C LEU A 412 27.41 3.98 12.37
N ARG A 413 28.71 4.26 12.27
CA ARG A 413 29.54 4.73 13.37
C ARG A 413 29.06 6.07 13.93
N ARG A 414 28.74 7.04 13.06
CA ARG A 414 28.13 8.33 13.48
C ARG A 414 26.78 8.13 14.16
N LEU A 415 25.96 7.21 13.65
CA LEU A 415 24.68 6.86 14.25
C LEU A 415 24.86 6.29 15.66
N LEU A 416 25.83 5.38 15.85
CA LEU A 416 26.15 4.82 17.17
C LEU A 416 26.59 5.92 18.15
N THR A 417 27.46 6.84 17.74
CA THR A 417 27.82 8.01 18.59
C THR A 417 26.56 8.79 19.00
N THR A 418 25.63 9.00 18.05
CA THR A 418 24.40 9.77 18.31
C THR A 418 23.50 9.08 19.34
N PHE A 419 23.44 7.75 19.31
CA PHE A 419 22.68 6.99 20.30
C PHE A 419 23.35 6.92 21.66
N ASN A 420 24.69 6.93 21.71
CA ASN A 420 25.49 6.87 22.93
C ASN A 420 25.03 5.74 23.87
N ASP A 421 24.99 4.52 23.33
CA ASP A 421 24.45 3.34 23.98
C ASP A 421 25.55 2.29 24.10
N THR A 422 25.92 1.95 25.33
CA THR A 422 27.07 1.06 25.63
C THR A 422 26.87 -0.34 25.09
N ASP A 423 25.64 -0.86 25.14
CA ASP A 423 25.35 -2.21 24.66
C ASP A 423 25.52 -2.29 23.15
N LEU A 424 25.14 -1.22 22.44
CA LEU A 424 25.40 -1.10 21.01
C LEU A 424 26.89 -0.90 20.71
N PHE A 425 27.61 -0.14 21.54
CA PHE A 425 29.05 0.01 21.35
C PHE A 425 29.77 -1.34 21.43
N ASP A 426 29.47 -2.14 22.44
CA ASP A 426 30.03 -3.48 22.59
C ASP A 426 29.64 -4.39 21.42
N LEU A 427 28.37 -4.37 21.01
CA LEU A 427 27.86 -5.21 19.92
C LEU A 427 28.53 -4.93 18.57
N PHE A 428 28.88 -3.67 18.30
CA PHE A 428 29.50 -3.23 17.05
C PHE A 428 31.02 -3.07 17.15
N GLY A 429 31.61 -3.28 18.33
CA GLY A 429 33.03 -3.02 18.59
C GLY A 429 33.40 -1.57 18.34
N TYR A 430 32.51 -0.64 18.71
CA TYR A 430 32.74 0.80 18.65
C TYR A 430 33.73 1.21 19.75
N THR A 431 34.67 2.09 19.41
CA THR A 431 35.60 2.66 20.38
C THR A 431 35.53 4.18 20.39
N ASN A 432 35.61 4.81 19.22
CA ASN A 432 35.46 6.25 19.04
C ASN A 432 35.10 6.57 17.57
N GLU A 433 34.81 7.83 17.27
CA GLU A 433 34.43 8.30 15.93
C GLU A 433 35.50 8.13 14.84
N ASN A 434 36.76 8.02 15.22
CA ASN A 434 37.89 7.95 14.28
C ASN A 434 38.33 6.51 13.98
N THR A 435 37.99 5.54 14.84
CA THR A 435 38.34 4.13 14.66
C THR A 435 37.22 3.33 14.00
N PRO A 436 37.48 2.58 12.90
CA PRO A 436 36.44 1.81 12.22
C PRO A 436 35.79 0.76 13.12
N LEU A 437 34.50 0.49 12.92
CA LEU A 437 33.77 -0.56 13.61
C LEU A 437 34.37 -1.94 13.31
N GLN A 438 34.52 -2.77 14.34
CA GLN A 438 34.97 -4.16 14.17
C GLN A 438 33.89 -5.02 13.47
N HIS A 439 32.63 -4.63 13.63
CA HIS A 439 31.49 -5.50 13.39
C HIS A 439 30.36 -4.84 12.55
N PRO A 440 30.67 -4.19 11.40
CA PRO A 440 29.71 -3.38 10.65
C PRO A 440 28.60 -4.22 9.98
N LEU A 441 27.62 -3.52 9.40
CA LEU A 441 26.44 -4.09 8.74
C LEU A 441 26.51 -4.06 7.19
N THR A 442 27.73 -4.04 6.63
CA THR A 442 27.99 -3.89 5.18
C THR A 442 27.43 -5.01 4.31
N ASN A 443 27.14 -6.18 4.90
CA ASN A 443 26.67 -7.38 4.21
C ASN A 443 25.18 -7.66 4.43
N LEU A 444 24.42 -6.72 5.00
CA LEU A 444 22.97 -6.86 5.15
C LEU A 444 22.28 -7.18 3.82
N LYS A 445 21.39 -8.15 3.84
CA LYS A 445 20.57 -8.52 2.69
C LYS A 445 19.23 -7.78 2.70
N ILE A 446 19.10 -6.78 1.84
CA ILE A 446 17.96 -5.84 1.85
C ILE A 446 17.28 -5.84 0.49
N ASN A 447 15.96 -5.95 0.48
CA ASN A 447 15.11 -5.68 -0.68
C ASN A 447 14.36 -4.36 -0.47
N LEU A 448 14.73 -3.33 -1.24
CA LEU A 448 14.06 -2.04 -1.33
C LEU A 448 12.81 -2.17 -2.20
N ALA A 449 11.70 -2.55 -1.57
CA ALA A 449 10.49 -2.92 -2.27
C ALA A 449 9.89 -1.78 -3.10
N HIS A 450 9.22 -2.16 -4.19
CA HIS A 450 8.56 -1.26 -5.15
C HIS A 450 9.51 -0.41 -6.00
N TYR A 451 10.83 -0.55 -5.81
CA TYR A 451 11.86 0.15 -6.58
C TYR A 451 11.62 1.66 -6.71
N GLY A 452 11.19 2.28 -5.60
CA GLY A 452 10.91 3.70 -5.52
C GLY A 452 9.50 4.12 -5.96
N GLY A 453 8.75 3.27 -6.66
CA GLY A 453 7.44 3.60 -7.22
C GLY A 453 7.49 4.19 -8.63
N GLU A 454 6.36 4.11 -9.34
CA GLU A 454 6.23 4.54 -10.74
C GLU A 454 6.53 6.03 -10.95
N GLU A 455 6.13 6.88 -10.00
CA GLU A 455 6.41 8.33 -10.03
C GLU A 455 7.92 8.61 -10.12
N HIS A 456 8.75 7.82 -9.43
CA HIS A 456 10.20 8.02 -9.46
C HIS A 456 10.86 7.44 -10.72
N TRP A 457 10.22 6.49 -11.39
CA TRP A 457 10.65 6.01 -12.71
C TRP A 457 10.31 7.03 -13.80
N GLU A 458 9.12 7.62 -13.74
CA GLU A 458 8.71 8.72 -14.62
C GLU A 458 9.64 9.93 -14.45
N ARG A 459 9.94 10.33 -13.19
CA ARG A 459 10.92 11.39 -12.91
C ARG A 459 12.30 11.10 -13.48
N PHE A 460 12.77 9.86 -13.46
CA PHE A 460 14.04 9.48 -14.08
C PHE A 460 14.00 9.70 -15.60
N LEU A 461 12.93 9.26 -16.27
CA LEU A 461 12.75 9.42 -17.71
C LEU A 461 12.64 10.88 -18.14
N GLU A 462 12.14 11.77 -17.28
CA GLU A 462 12.08 13.21 -17.53
C GLU A 462 13.40 13.96 -17.21
N SER A 463 14.36 13.31 -16.55
CA SER A 463 15.56 13.94 -15.99
C SER A 463 16.77 13.99 -16.95
N ASP A 464 16.53 14.24 -18.24
CA ASP A 464 17.57 14.24 -19.30
C ASP A 464 18.77 15.16 -19.02
N ARG A 465 18.55 16.24 -18.27
CA ARG A 465 19.57 17.27 -17.99
C ARG A 465 20.21 17.12 -16.61
N TYR A 466 19.70 16.26 -15.74
CA TYR A 466 20.19 16.18 -14.37
C TYR A 466 21.40 15.24 -14.26
N ASN A 467 22.54 15.80 -13.84
CA ASN A 467 23.83 15.10 -13.92
C ASN A 467 23.87 13.81 -13.09
N TYR A 468 23.22 13.77 -11.92
CA TYR A 468 23.23 12.57 -11.08
C TYR A 468 22.46 11.41 -11.71
N SER A 469 21.21 11.62 -12.12
CA SER A 469 20.39 10.58 -12.76
C SER A 469 21.08 10.04 -14.03
N ASN A 470 21.68 10.93 -14.82
CA ASN A 470 22.46 10.54 -16.01
C ASN A 470 23.69 9.67 -15.72
N GLN A 471 24.25 9.68 -14.51
CA GLN A 471 25.38 8.80 -14.18
C GLN A 471 24.99 7.32 -14.20
N VAL A 472 23.72 6.98 -13.93
CA VAL A 472 23.23 5.60 -14.01
C VAL A 472 23.34 5.08 -15.44
N VAL A 473 23.07 5.93 -16.44
CA VAL A 473 23.21 5.61 -17.86
C VAL A 473 24.68 5.62 -18.30
N LYS A 474 25.45 6.64 -17.88
CA LYS A 474 26.85 6.83 -18.31
C LYS A 474 27.85 5.84 -17.68
N LYS A 475 27.54 5.31 -16.49
CA LYS A 475 28.41 4.42 -15.71
C LYS A 475 27.70 3.10 -15.39
N PRO A 476 27.39 2.27 -16.42
CA PRO A 476 26.69 1.00 -16.21
C PRO A 476 27.55 0.07 -15.34
N GLY A 477 27.03 -0.27 -14.16
CA GLY A 477 27.68 -1.12 -13.17
C GLY A 477 28.26 -0.39 -11.95
N PHE A 478 28.12 0.93 -11.87
CA PHE A 478 28.48 1.71 -10.68
C PHE A 478 27.42 2.75 -10.31
N GLY A 479 26.84 3.46 -11.28
CA GLY A 479 25.83 4.49 -11.04
C GLY A 479 26.39 5.79 -10.46
N ILE A 480 25.65 6.40 -9.54
CA ILE A 480 26.01 7.67 -8.90
C ILE A 480 27.19 7.48 -7.94
N THR A 481 28.20 8.34 -8.02
CA THR A 481 29.24 8.39 -6.97
C THR A 481 28.63 8.87 -5.65
N LEU A 482 28.44 7.96 -4.69
CA LEU A 482 27.91 8.28 -3.36
C LEU A 482 28.99 8.88 -2.45
N PHE A 483 30.17 8.24 -2.40
CA PHE A 483 31.31 8.64 -1.56
C PHE A 483 32.58 8.80 -2.41
N ASP A 484 33.48 9.68 -1.98
CA ASP A 484 34.80 9.77 -2.60
C ASP A 484 35.76 8.84 -1.86
N VAL A 485 36.50 8.04 -2.61
CA VAL A 485 37.46 7.07 -2.06
C VAL A 485 38.85 7.67 -2.19
N ALA A 486 39.53 7.85 -1.06
CA ALA A 486 40.91 8.29 -1.00
C ALA A 486 41.87 7.18 -1.46
N LYS A 487 43.14 7.51 -1.70
CA LYS A 487 44.15 6.56 -2.22
C LYS A 487 44.41 5.37 -1.29
N ASP A 488 44.15 5.55 0.00
CA ASP A 488 44.25 4.53 1.06
C ASP A 488 42.99 3.65 1.16
N GLY A 489 41.97 3.89 0.33
CA GLY A 489 40.69 3.17 0.35
C GLY A 489 39.65 3.76 1.30
N ASN A 490 39.98 4.80 2.08
CA ASN A 490 39.04 5.42 3.01
C ASN A 490 37.98 6.23 2.26
N LYS A 491 36.71 6.02 2.63
CA LYS A 491 35.59 6.79 2.09
C LYS A 491 35.43 8.10 2.86
N SER A 492 35.43 9.20 2.12
CA SER A 492 35.07 10.51 2.64
C SER A 492 33.60 10.81 2.36
N VAL A 493 32.90 11.29 3.39
CA VAL A 493 31.50 11.71 3.32
C VAL A 493 31.47 13.18 2.90
N LYS A 494 30.87 13.46 1.74
CA LYS A 494 30.56 14.83 1.32
C LYS A 494 29.11 15.15 1.67
N GLU A 495 28.92 15.88 2.76
CA GLU A 495 27.58 16.22 3.29
C GLU A 495 26.69 16.88 2.24
N ILE A 496 27.22 17.91 1.56
CA ILE A 496 26.52 18.61 0.48
C ILE A 496 26.04 17.67 -0.64
N ARG A 497 26.79 16.59 -0.91
CA ARG A 497 26.40 15.61 -1.92
C ARG A 497 25.21 14.80 -1.42
N LEU A 498 25.28 14.21 -0.23
CA LEU A 498 24.17 13.44 0.33
C LEU A 498 22.89 14.27 0.44
N ALA A 499 23.00 15.54 0.87
CA ALA A 499 21.89 16.48 0.92
C ALA A 499 21.26 16.71 -0.47
N LYS A 500 22.09 16.92 -1.51
CA LYS A 500 21.60 17.09 -2.89
C LYS A 500 20.95 15.81 -3.43
N LEU A 501 21.54 14.65 -3.16
CA LEU A 501 20.95 13.36 -3.56
C LEU A 501 19.58 13.16 -2.91
N TRP A 502 19.45 13.49 -1.63
CA TRP A 502 18.17 13.41 -0.90
C TRP A 502 17.09 14.31 -1.49
N LYS A 503 17.41 15.58 -1.75
CA LYS A 503 16.42 16.59 -2.15
C LYS A 503 15.98 16.46 -3.61
N TYR A 504 16.90 16.11 -4.50
CA TYR A 504 16.70 16.37 -5.94
C TYR A 504 16.75 15.13 -6.83
N VAL A 505 17.39 14.04 -6.40
CA VAL A 505 17.53 12.84 -7.25
C VAL A 505 16.31 11.93 -7.12
N ASP A 506 15.92 11.33 -8.24
CA ASP A 506 14.87 10.30 -8.26
C ASP A 506 15.31 9.00 -7.56
N TRP A 507 14.36 8.27 -6.99
CA TRP A 507 14.66 7.06 -6.24
C TRP A 507 15.05 5.89 -7.13
N TYR A 508 14.64 5.86 -8.40
CA TYR A 508 15.10 4.84 -9.35
C TYR A 508 16.63 4.88 -9.48
N SER A 509 17.20 6.08 -9.63
CA SER A 509 18.64 6.28 -9.78
C SER A 509 19.41 5.94 -8.50
N ILE A 510 18.87 6.34 -7.34
CA ILE A 510 19.48 6.01 -6.03
C ILE A 510 19.46 4.51 -5.80
N ILE A 511 18.29 3.87 -5.95
CA ILE A 511 18.14 2.43 -5.71
C ILE A 511 18.96 1.62 -6.72
N SER A 512 18.98 2.01 -8.00
CA SER A 512 19.86 1.41 -9.01
C SER A 512 21.33 1.50 -8.58
N THR A 513 21.76 2.67 -8.12
CA THR A 513 23.12 2.89 -7.64
C THR A 513 23.45 1.98 -6.45
N MET A 514 22.55 1.88 -5.47
CA MET A 514 22.73 0.99 -4.32
C MET A 514 22.78 -0.48 -4.76
N MET A 515 21.89 -0.90 -5.65
CA MET A 515 21.93 -2.21 -6.28
C MET A 515 23.11 -2.41 -7.23
N MET A 516 23.96 -1.44 -7.53
CA MET A 516 25.22 -1.67 -8.24
C MET A 516 26.39 -1.78 -7.26
N GLN A 517 26.41 -0.90 -6.26
CA GLN A 517 27.53 -0.75 -5.32
C GLN A 517 27.50 -1.74 -4.15
N TYR A 518 26.33 -2.22 -3.71
CA TYR A 518 26.22 -3.15 -2.58
C TYR A 518 25.72 -4.52 -3.05
N PRO A 519 26.48 -5.61 -2.79
CA PRO A 519 26.19 -6.92 -3.36
C PRO A 519 24.88 -7.55 -2.91
N ASN A 520 24.44 -7.23 -1.70
CA ASN A 520 23.29 -7.82 -1.04
C ASN A 520 22.06 -6.89 -1.03
N VAL A 521 22.06 -5.83 -1.84
CA VAL A 521 20.91 -4.94 -2.03
C VAL A 521 20.15 -5.33 -3.30
N TYR A 522 18.85 -5.49 -3.13
CA TYR A 522 17.87 -5.89 -4.13
C TYR A 522 16.73 -4.85 -4.17
N ALA A 523 15.92 -4.92 -5.23
CA ALA A 523 14.66 -4.19 -5.32
C ALA A 523 13.63 -5.05 -6.05
N ASP A 524 12.39 -5.05 -5.57
CA ASP A 524 11.29 -5.71 -6.24
C ASP A 524 10.43 -4.72 -7.04
N ILE A 525 9.79 -5.22 -8.11
CA ILE A 525 8.89 -4.45 -8.97
C ILE A 525 7.43 -4.51 -8.52
N SER A 526 7.18 -4.91 -7.28
CA SER A 526 5.82 -4.98 -6.76
C SER A 526 5.19 -3.58 -6.69
N TYR A 527 3.85 -3.51 -6.67
CA TYR A 527 3.07 -2.27 -6.80
C TYR A 527 3.17 -1.58 -8.17
N ILE A 528 4.35 -1.48 -8.81
CA ILE A 528 4.54 -0.73 -10.08
C ILE A 528 4.14 -1.51 -11.34
N LEU A 529 4.04 -2.83 -11.28
CA LEU A 529 3.66 -3.72 -12.40
C LEU A 529 2.30 -3.40 -13.05
N HIS A 530 1.45 -2.61 -12.40
CA HIS A 530 0.15 -2.27 -12.95
C HIS A 530 0.23 -1.25 -14.11
N ASN A 531 1.34 -0.52 -14.20
CA ASN A 531 1.56 0.52 -15.19
C ASN A 531 2.34 -0.03 -16.39
N ALA A 532 1.76 0.06 -17.60
CA ALA A 532 2.43 -0.45 -18.79
C ALA A 532 3.66 0.37 -19.19
N SER A 533 3.74 1.65 -18.78
CA SER A 533 4.84 2.55 -19.14
C SER A 533 6.19 2.17 -18.53
N ILE A 534 6.20 1.35 -17.48
CA ILE A 534 7.45 0.96 -16.79
C ILE A 534 8.22 -0.13 -17.53
N PHE A 535 7.58 -0.92 -18.41
CA PHE A 535 8.22 -2.08 -19.04
C PHE A 535 9.43 -1.74 -19.92
N PRO A 536 9.44 -0.68 -20.74
CA PRO A 536 10.62 -0.27 -21.48
C PRO A 536 11.83 0.00 -20.58
N LEU A 537 11.67 0.76 -19.51
CA LEU A 537 12.75 1.05 -18.56
C LEU A 537 13.14 -0.21 -17.75
N LEU A 538 12.19 -1.10 -17.45
CA LEU A 538 12.49 -2.37 -16.80
C LEU A 538 13.34 -3.27 -17.70
N LYS A 539 13.00 -3.41 -18.99
CA LYS A 539 13.83 -4.14 -19.96
C LYS A 539 15.23 -3.57 -20.05
N GLU A 540 15.32 -2.25 -20.10
CA GLU A 540 16.59 -1.56 -20.07
C GLU A 540 17.37 -1.89 -18.79
N THR A 541 16.74 -1.83 -17.62
CA THR A 541 17.34 -2.22 -16.33
C THR A 541 17.86 -3.66 -16.34
N LEU A 542 17.11 -4.59 -16.93
CA LEU A 542 17.45 -6.01 -17.05
C LEU A 542 18.44 -6.32 -18.18
N HIS A 543 18.80 -5.33 -18.99
CA HIS A 543 19.71 -5.53 -20.09
C HIS A 543 21.11 -5.93 -19.61
N LYS A 544 21.76 -6.84 -20.34
CA LYS A 544 23.06 -7.43 -19.98
C LYS A 544 24.17 -6.38 -19.79
N ARG A 545 24.04 -5.19 -20.40
CA ARG A 545 24.99 -4.07 -20.24
C ARG A 545 25.12 -3.60 -18.79
N ASN A 546 24.09 -3.77 -17.97
CA ASN A 546 24.05 -3.27 -16.59
C ASN A 546 24.72 -4.19 -15.56
N LYS A 547 25.38 -5.28 -16.00
CA LYS A 547 26.18 -6.24 -15.19
C LYS A 547 25.53 -6.73 -13.89
N GLN A 548 25.51 -5.92 -12.82
CA GLN A 548 24.92 -6.30 -11.53
C GLN A 548 23.40 -6.08 -11.44
N LEU A 549 22.84 -5.00 -12.02
CA LEU A 549 21.41 -4.67 -11.87
C LEU A 549 20.47 -5.84 -12.20
N PRO A 550 20.62 -6.55 -13.33
CA PRO A 550 19.67 -7.62 -13.69
C PRO A 550 19.62 -8.76 -12.67
N LYS A 551 20.67 -8.95 -11.87
CA LYS A 551 20.77 -10.02 -10.85
C LYS A 551 20.13 -9.63 -9.52
N ARG A 552 19.71 -8.37 -9.36
CA ARG A 552 19.23 -7.77 -8.11
C ARG A 552 17.79 -7.28 -8.18
N VAL A 553 17.13 -7.42 -9.34
CA VAL A 553 15.69 -7.14 -9.51
C VAL A 553 14.88 -8.39 -9.17
N LEU A 554 13.83 -8.23 -8.36
CA LEU A 554 12.94 -9.30 -7.90
C LEU A 554 11.52 -9.12 -8.44
N TYR A 555 10.87 -10.23 -8.78
CA TYR A 555 9.44 -10.23 -9.08
C TYR A 555 8.60 -10.23 -7.79
N GLY A 556 7.60 -9.35 -7.74
CA GLY A 556 6.55 -9.36 -6.73
C GLY A 556 5.34 -8.57 -7.21
N THR A 557 4.18 -8.73 -6.58
CA THR A 557 2.95 -8.04 -7.02
C THR A 557 2.42 -7.01 -6.04
N ASP A 558 2.71 -7.14 -4.75
CA ASP A 558 2.08 -6.34 -3.69
C ASP A 558 0.58 -6.66 -3.56
N PHE A 559 0.23 -7.93 -3.82
CA PHE A 559 -1.11 -8.43 -3.58
C PHE A 559 -1.48 -8.25 -2.10
N TYR A 560 -2.68 -7.86 -1.70
CA TYR A 560 -3.78 -7.37 -2.51
C TYR A 560 -3.82 -5.83 -2.54
N VAL A 561 -2.84 -5.10 -2.01
CA VAL A 561 -2.84 -3.63 -1.94
C VAL A 561 -2.91 -3.03 -3.35
N VAL A 562 -2.18 -3.60 -4.31
CA VAL A 562 -2.20 -3.23 -5.73
C VAL A 562 -3.55 -3.50 -6.43
N ARG A 563 -4.47 -4.27 -5.82
CA ARG A 563 -5.77 -4.61 -6.43
C ARG A 563 -6.69 -3.41 -6.65
N ASN A 564 -6.36 -2.25 -6.09
CA ASN A 564 -6.98 -0.97 -6.46
C ASN A 564 -6.72 -0.60 -7.93
N HIS A 565 -5.62 -1.08 -8.49
CA HIS A 565 -5.18 -0.81 -9.86
C HIS A 565 -5.53 -2.00 -10.76
N ASN A 566 -4.92 -3.17 -10.53
CA ASN A 566 -5.07 -4.35 -11.41
C ASN A 566 -5.38 -5.64 -10.64
N SER A 567 -6.03 -6.61 -11.31
CA SER A 567 -6.21 -7.95 -10.75
C SER A 567 -4.88 -8.73 -10.74
N GLU A 568 -4.72 -9.70 -9.83
CA GLU A 568 -3.51 -10.54 -9.77
C GLU A 568 -3.26 -11.27 -11.10
N LYS A 569 -4.33 -11.77 -11.73
CA LYS A 569 -4.28 -12.38 -13.06
C LYS A 569 -3.79 -11.38 -14.12
N SER A 570 -4.27 -10.14 -14.05
CA SER A 570 -3.84 -9.08 -14.96
C SER A 570 -2.38 -8.72 -14.78
N LEU A 571 -1.87 -8.67 -13.55
CA LEU A 571 -0.46 -8.39 -13.28
C LEU A 571 0.44 -9.50 -13.81
N PHE A 572 0.10 -10.76 -13.54
CA PHE A 572 0.84 -11.90 -14.07
C PHE A 572 0.81 -11.94 -15.61
N SER A 573 -0.34 -11.73 -16.23
CA SER A 573 -0.46 -11.64 -17.69
C SER A 573 0.32 -10.46 -18.28
N ALA A 574 0.29 -9.29 -17.64
CA ALA A 574 1.04 -8.12 -18.09
C ALA A 574 2.55 -8.37 -18.00
N SER A 575 3.04 -9.02 -16.94
CA SER A 575 4.45 -9.42 -16.85
C SER A 575 4.86 -10.37 -17.98
N ASN A 576 4.02 -11.35 -18.31
CA ASN A 576 4.30 -12.28 -19.42
C ASN A 576 4.28 -11.60 -20.80
N ALA A 577 3.44 -10.58 -20.99
CA ALA A 577 3.39 -9.83 -22.25
C ALA A 577 4.54 -8.82 -22.36
N GLY A 578 4.91 -8.21 -21.23
CA GLY A 578 5.89 -7.14 -21.15
C GLY A 578 7.33 -7.62 -21.08
N LEU A 579 7.60 -8.88 -20.72
CA LEU A 579 8.95 -9.44 -20.57
C LEU A 579 9.11 -10.72 -21.42
N THR A 580 10.33 -10.99 -21.86
CA THR A 580 10.68 -12.30 -22.43
C THR A 580 10.69 -13.38 -21.34
N GLU A 581 10.58 -14.65 -21.72
CA GLU A 581 10.63 -15.77 -20.75
C GLU A 581 11.94 -15.76 -19.95
N ALA A 582 13.07 -15.43 -20.58
CA ALA A 582 14.37 -15.36 -19.90
C ALA A 582 14.44 -14.21 -18.89
N GLU A 583 13.90 -13.03 -19.21
CA GLU A 583 13.83 -11.89 -18.30
C GLU A 583 12.91 -12.19 -17.11
N PHE A 584 11.74 -12.77 -17.37
CA PHE A 584 10.81 -13.17 -16.30
C PHE A 584 11.40 -14.27 -15.41
N ASP A 585 12.01 -15.32 -15.99
CA ASP A 585 12.65 -16.39 -15.24
C ASP A 585 13.82 -15.87 -14.39
N LEU A 586 14.57 -14.87 -14.87
CA LEU A 586 15.63 -14.23 -14.11
C LEU A 586 15.09 -13.60 -12.82
N ILE A 587 14.09 -12.73 -12.92
CA ILE A 587 13.57 -11.98 -11.78
C ILE A 587 12.61 -12.78 -10.90
N ALA A 588 11.91 -13.77 -11.45
CA ALA A 588 10.87 -14.51 -10.73
C ALA A 588 11.33 -15.89 -10.24
N ARG A 589 12.43 -16.44 -10.75
CA ARG A 589 12.96 -17.75 -10.31
C ARG A 589 14.37 -17.61 -9.74
N THR A 590 15.32 -17.11 -10.53
CA THR A 590 16.73 -17.12 -10.16
C THR A 590 17.02 -16.13 -9.03
N ASN A 591 16.74 -14.85 -9.25
CA ASN A 591 17.09 -13.80 -8.28
C ASN A 591 16.30 -13.96 -6.98
N THR A 592 15.01 -14.29 -7.05
CA THR A 592 14.15 -14.52 -5.88
C THR A 592 14.58 -15.73 -5.08
N HIS A 593 15.00 -16.81 -5.73
CA HIS A 593 15.56 -17.95 -5.05
C HIS A 593 16.88 -17.61 -4.34
N GLU A 594 17.78 -16.87 -4.99
CA GLU A 594 19.04 -16.44 -4.36
C GLU A 594 18.81 -15.49 -3.18
N PHE A 595 17.89 -14.52 -3.31
CA PHE A 595 17.53 -13.59 -2.23
C PHE A 595 17.04 -14.33 -0.98
N LEU A 596 16.24 -15.38 -1.15
CA LEU A 596 15.63 -16.13 -0.04
C LEU A 596 16.59 -17.13 0.65
N LYS A 597 17.79 -17.38 0.12
CA LYS A 597 18.76 -18.25 0.80
C LYS A 597 19.20 -17.63 2.12
N ASN A 598 19.21 -18.41 3.20
CA ASN A 598 19.78 -18.02 4.49
C ASN A 598 20.69 -19.16 5.01
N THR A 599 21.45 -18.88 6.06
CA THR A 599 22.40 -19.83 6.68
C THR A 599 21.96 -20.21 8.10
N LEU A 600 20.66 -20.15 8.38
CA LEU A 600 20.11 -20.68 9.63
C LEU A 600 20.35 -22.19 9.72
N PRO A 601 20.73 -22.72 10.89
CA PRO A 601 20.76 -24.15 11.14
C PRO A 601 19.39 -24.76 10.82
N LYS A 602 19.38 -25.90 10.13
CA LYS A 602 18.16 -26.63 9.76
C LYS A 602 17.85 -27.73 10.73
#